data_AF-A0A133NSG8-F1
#
_entry.id   AF-A0A133NSG8-F1
#
_cell.length_a   1.000
_cell.length_b   1.000
_cell.length_c   1.000
_cell.angle_alpha   90.00
_cell.angle_beta   90.00
_cell.angle_gamma   90.00
#
_symmetry.space_group_name_H-M   'P 1'
#
loop_
_entity.id
_entity.type
_entity.pdbx_description
1 polymer ?
#
loop_
_entity_poly.entity_id
_entity_poly.type
_entity_poly.pdbx_seq_one_letter_code
_entity_poly.pdbx_strand_id
1 'polypeptide(L)'
;MVENAEFSQNFSVGIVGLGLIGGSLAKRLAKLPECSVYAWNRHHNPYEEAENLGITCVEKVQDLAKLRPDVLILCNALAAMPSILHGIAPYIDKSCTTISDVGSVKTLVREQVRDAGLQDCYVGAHPMAGSEFTGWKAASAELLENALWALTVNNSTEFWRVANVLRMIVALCGNRAIVLDDATHDNAAALISHMPHVVATSLANVLCDQPNRAIALQLSAGSWRDMTRVALTDPQRTRAMVSENRHNTAKLLRSVISELTFAADMLDQDAQAADDNEQEFFAKAQSWREYKYQQRNQSKTHTNQNDDVNSRLWKYDSRNDWQKDLLDSARLGESIVEISGFNTNESSQLLLRSNASLSNV
;
A
#
# COMPACT_ATOMS: atom_id res chain seq x y z
N MET A 1 0.05 33.79 -14.50
CA MET A 1 -0.01 33.53 -15.95
C MET A 1 0.61 32.17 -16.18
N VAL A 2 -0.22 31.13 -16.26
CA VAL A 2 0.19 29.81 -16.78
C VAL A 2 -0.78 29.56 -17.93
N GLU A 3 -0.57 30.31 -19.00
CA GLU A 3 -1.21 30.08 -20.29
C GLU A 3 -0.13 29.47 -21.18
N ASN A 4 -0.45 28.33 -21.79
CA ASN A 4 0.38 27.55 -22.72
C ASN A 4 1.50 26.70 -22.10
N ALA A 5 1.15 25.81 -21.16
CA ALA A 5 1.89 24.55 -21.06
C ALA A 5 1.44 23.66 -22.23
N GLU A 6 2.27 23.55 -23.27
CA GLU A 6 2.15 22.47 -24.26
C GLU A 6 2.05 21.14 -23.50
N PHE A 7 1.00 20.35 -23.75
CA PHE A 7 0.86 19.04 -23.12
C PHE A 7 2.10 18.19 -23.47
N SER A 8 2.95 17.98 -22.47
CA SER A 8 4.14 17.17 -22.58
C SER A 8 3.74 15.73 -22.91
N GLN A 9 4.47 15.08 -23.84
CA GLN A 9 4.32 13.64 -24.12
C GLN A 9 4.80 12.74 -22.96
N ASN A 10 5.31 13.31 -21.86
CA ASN A 10 5.82 12.60 -20.69
C ASN A 10 4.73 12.41 -19.63
N PHE A 11 4.73 11.23 -19.00
CA PHE A 11 3.82 10.89 -17.90
C PHE A 11 4.12 11.78 -16.69
N SER A 12 3.10 12.18 -15.94
CA SER A 12 3.22 13.17 -14.87
C SER A 12 2.63 12.69 -13.56
N VAL A 13 3.37 12.87 -12.47
CA VAL A 13 2.96 12.46 -11.12
C VAL A 13 3.03 13.63 -10.16
N GLY A 14 1.89 13.96 -9.55
CA GLY A 14 1.81 14.88 -8.42
C GLY A 14 1.85 14.12 -7.09
N ILE A 15 2.70 14.53 -6.16
CA ILE A 15 2.89 13.84 -4.87
C ILE A 15 2.53 14.78 -3.72
N VAL A 16 1.52 14.39 -2.93
CA VAL A 16 1.14 15.10 -1.70
C VAL A 16 1.85 14.46 -0.50
N GLY A 17 2.92 15.10 -0.02
CA GLY A 17 3.69 14.67 1.14
C GLY A 17 5.01 14.02 0.77
N LEU A 18 6.12 14.65 1.16
CA LEU A 18 7.49 14.17 0.97
C LEU A 18 8.02 13.48 2.23
N GLY A 19 7.22 12.53 2.74
CA GLY A 19 7.59 11.64 3.85
C GLY A 19 8.49 10.49 3.41
N LEU A 20 8.48 9.39 4.17
CA LEU A 20 9.22 8.17 3.82
C LEU A 20 8.78 7.65 2.44
N ILE A 21 7.50 7.30 2.29
CA ILE A 21 6.96 6.70 1.05
C ILE A 21 6.93 7.72 -0.09
N GLY A 22 6.31 8.90 0.12
CA GLY A 22 6.20 9.90 -0.93
C GLY A 22 7.54 10.47 -1.38
N GLY A 23 8.48 10.66 -0.46
CA GLY A 23 9.85 11.05 -0.80
C GLY A 23 10.60 9.96 -1.57
N SER A 24 10.41 8.68 -1.20
CA SER A 24 11.02 7.56 -1.91
C SER A 24 10.50 7.44 -3.33
N LEU A 25 9.19 7.59 -3.50
CA LEU A 25 8.55 7.61 -4.81
C LEU A 25 9.06 8.78 -5.66
N ALA A 26 9.11 9.99 -5.09
CA ALA A 26 9.60 11.18 -5.78
C ALA A 26 11.07 11.01 -6.24
N LYS A 27 11.95 10.55 -5.35
CA LYS A 27 13.37 10.29 -5.65
C LYS A 27 13.56 9.22 -6.73
N ARG A 28 12.66 8.23 -6.80
CA ARG A 28 12.72 7.17 -7.82
C ARG A 28 12.25 7.69 -9.17
N LEU A 29 11.08 8.31 -9.22
CA LEU A 29 10.49 8.82 -10.46
C LEU A 29 11.30 9.97 -11.07
N ALA A 30 11.92 10.82 -10.26
CA ALA A 30 12.73 11.95 -10.74
C ALA A 30 14.02 11.52 -11.48
N LYS A 31 14.45 10.25 -11.35
CA LYS A 31 15.55 9.69 -12.14
C LYS A 31 15.15 9.35 -13.57
N LEU A 32 13.85 9.38 -13.91
CA LEU A 32 13.31 8.94 -15.19
C LEU A 32 12.99 10.14 -16.09
N PRO A 33 13.66 10.30 -17.25
CA PRO A 33 13.42 11.42 -18.16
C PRO A 33 12.00 11.45 -18.75
N GLU A 34 11.33 10.30 -18.81
CA GLU A 34 9.94 10.15 -19.29
C GLU A 34 8.87 10.47 -18.24
N CYS A 35 9.26 10.88 -17.02
CA CYS A 35 8.35 11.19 -15.93
C CYS A 35 8.59 12.60 -15.36
N SER A 36 7.57 13.47 -15.40
CA SER A 36 7.57 14.74 -14.68
C SER A 36 7.05 14.56 -13.25
N VAL A 37 7.79 15.05 -12.25
CA VAL A 37 7.42 14.91 -10.83
C VAL A 37 7.13 16.28 -10.24
N TYR A 38 5.93 16.42 -9.70
CA TYR A 38 5.50 17.59 -8.95
C TYR A 38 5.25 17.19 -7.50
N ALA A 39 5.57 18.06 -6.55
CA ALA A 39 5.40 17.73 -5.14
C ALA A 39 4.86 18.91 -4.33
N TRP A 40 4.08 18.59 -3.31
CA TRP A 40 3.75 19.51 -2.24
C TRP A 40 4.04 18.82 -0.90
N ASN A 41 4.58 19.55 0.06
CA ASN A 41 4.74 19.07 1.42
C ASN A 41 4.28 20.14 2.41
N ARG A 42 3.65 19.73 3.51
CA ARG A 42 3.15 20.65 4.55
C ARG A 42 4.24 21.60 5.08
N HIS A 43 5.47 21.10 5.19
CA HIS A 43 6.64 21.88 5.59
C HIS A 43 7.65 21.87 4.45
N HIS A 44 8.18 23.03 4.06
CA HIS A 44 9.03 23.17 2.87
C HIS A 44 10.48 22.73 3.09
N ASN A 45 10.83 22.21 4.27
CA ASN A 45 12.17 21.70 4.58
C ASN A 45 12.78 20.77 3.50
N PRO A 46 12.04 19.88 2.80
CA PRO A 46 12.63 19.02 1.78
C PRO A 46 12.74 19.67 0.39
N TYR A 47 12.24 20.89 0.16
CA TYR A 47 12.08 21.44 -1.19
C TYR A 47 13.41 21.68 -1.89
N GLU A 48 14.38 22.31 -1.24
CA GLU A 48 15.70 22.57 -1.84
C GLU A 48 16.36 21.26 -2.32
N GLU A 49 16.33 20.21 -1.50
CA GLU A 49 16.87 18.90 -1.87
C GLU A 49 16.05 18.20 -2.96
N ALA A 50 14.73 18.36 -2.94
CA ALA A 50 13.86 17.78 -3.95
C ALA A 50 14.05 18.47 -5.32
N GLU A 51 14.14 19.79 -5.35
CA GLU A 51 14.38 20.60 -6.55
C GLU A 51 15.74 20.30 -7.18
N ASN A 52 16.78 20.10 -6.36
CA ASN A 52 18.09 19.63 -6.82
C ASN A 52 18.05 18.25 -7.51
N LEU A 53 17.01 17.45 -7.26
CA LEU A 53 16.77 16.17 -7.92
C LEU A 53 15.83 16.29 -9.14
N GLY A 54 15.42 17.50 -9.53
CA GLY A 54 14.51 17.73 -10.66
C GLY A 54 13.03 17.63 -10.30
N ILE A 55 12.67 17.60 -9.01
CA ILE A 55 11.27 17.60 -8.57
C ILE A 55 10.76 19.03 -8.49
N THR A 56 9.65 19.34 -9.17
CA THR A 56 9.04 20.68 -9.11
C THR A 56 8.16 20.79 -7.87
N CYS A 57 8.57 21.58 -6.88
CA CYS A 57 7.80 21.80 -5.67
C CYS A 57 6.79 22.95 -5.84
N VAL A 58 5.57 22.77 -5.32
CA VAL A 58 4.54 23.81 -5.33
C VAL A 58 4.23 24.30 -3.90
N GLU A 59 3.73 25.52 -3.79
CA GLU A 59 3.47 26.17 -2.50
C GLU A 59 2.20 25.65 -1.82
N LYS A 60 1.15 25.35 -2.60
CA LYS A 60 -0.15 24.92 -2.07
C LYS A 60 -0.59 23.62 -2.70
N VAL A 61 -1.26 22.77 -1.91
CA VAL A 61 -1.75 21.47 -2.36
C VAL A 61 -2.67 21.58 -3.58
N GLN A 62 -3.51 22.63 -3.65
CA GLN A 62 -4.38 22.85 -4.81
C GLN A 62 -3.61 23.10 -6.13
N ASP A 63 -2.35 23.55 -6.06
CA ASP A 63 -1.58 23.83 -7.26
C ASP A 63 -1.12 22.53 -7.93
N LEU A 64 -0.97 21.42 -7.19
CA LEU A 64 -0.82 20.09 -7.79
C LEU A 64 -2.04 19.68 -8.61
N ALA A 65 -3.24 19.92 -8.11
CA ALA A 65 -4.48 19.58 -8.82
C ALA A 65 -4.61 20.38 -10.13
N LYS A 66 -4.24 21.68 -10.11
CA LYS A 66 -4.28 22.56 -11.28
C LYS A 66 -3.29 22.17 -12.38
N LEU A 67 -2.20 21.48 -12.03
CA LEU A 67 -1.23 20.95 -12.99
C LEU A 67 -1.77 19.75 -13.80
N ARG A 68 -2.93 19.19 -13.39
CA ARG A 68 -3.59 18.05 -14.07
C ARG A 68 -2.65 16.85 -14.31
N PRO A 69 -1.94 16.35 -13.28
CA PRO A 69 -1.07 15.20 -13.46
C PRO A 69 -1.88 13.96 -13.85
N ASP A 70 -1.24 13.00 -14.53
CA ASP A 70 -1.85 11.70 -14.85
C ASP A 70 -2.23 10.95 -13.56
N VAL A 71 -1.35 11.03 -12.56
CA VAL A 71 -1.58 10.49 -11.21
C VAL A 71 -1.28 11.56 -10.15
N LEU A 72 -2.26 11.86 -9.30
CA LEU A 72 -2.07 12.61 -8.07
C LEU A 72 -2.10 11.63 -6.88
N ILE A 73 -0.93 11.34 -6.31
CA ILE A 73 -0.79 10.36 -5.22
C ILE A 73 -0.70 11.04 -3.85
N LEU A 74 -1.59 10.61 -2.95
CA LEU A 74 -1.75 11.14 -1.61
C LEU A 74 -0.89 10.33 -0.60
N CYS A 75 0.24 10.92 -0.22
CA CYS A 75 1.24 10.35 0.69
C CYS A 75 1.22 10.98 2.09
N ASN A 76 0.16 11.73 2.41
CA ASN A 76 -0.06 12.30 3.74
C ASN A 76 -0.54 11.25 4.76
N ALA A 77 -0.46 11.60 6.05
CA ALA A 77 -1.08 10.79 7.10
C ALA A 77 -2.60 10.71 6.88
N LEU A 78 -3.19 9.55 7.19
CA LEU A 78 -4.63 9.29 7.02
C LEU A 78 -5.51 10.29 7.78
N ALA A 79 -5.07 10.73 8.96
CA ALA A 79 -5.76 11.78 9.73
C ALA A 79 -5.86 13.14 9.00
N ALA A 80 -4.94 13.45 8.07
CA ALA A 80 -4.97 14.69 7.28
C ALA A 80 -5.75 14.54 5.96
N MET A 81 -6.09 13.32 5.56
CA MET A 81 -6.67 13.01 4.26
C MET A 81 -7.96 13.79 3.97
N PRO A 82 -8.94 13.94 4.89
CA PRO A 82 -10.13 14.73 4.62
C PRO A 82 -9.84 16.19 4.26
N SER A 83 -8.89 16.83 4.96
CA SER A 83 -8.52 18.22 4.70
C SER A 83 -7.81 18.41 3.36
N ILE A 84 -6.95 17.45 2.98
CA ILE A 84 -6.26 17.42 1.70
C ILE A 84 -7.27 17.25 0.56
N LEU A 85 -8.14 16.25 0.67
CA LEU A 85 -9.17 15.96 -0.34
C LEU A 85 -10.10 17.16 -0.55
N HIS A 86 -10.57 17.79 0.53
CA HIS A 86 -11.39 19.00 0.44
C HIS A 86 -10.66 20.17 -0.24
N GLY A 87 -9.36 20.33 0.03
CA GLY A 87 -8.54 21.38 -0.57
C GLY A 87 -8.32 21.20 -2.08
N ILE A 88 -8.21 19.96 -2.56
CA ILE A 88 -7.98 19.67 -3.99
C ILE A 88 -9.28 19.52 -4.78
N ALA A 89 -10.39 19.08 -4.17
CA ALA A 89 -11.62 18.72 -4.87
C ALA A 89 -12.15 19.77 -5.87
N PRO A 90 -12.11 21.10 -5.58
CA PRO A 90 -12.57 22.11 -6.53
C PRO A 90 -11.71 22.26 -7.79
N TYR A 91 -10.49 21.73 -7.79
CA TYR A 91 -9.48 21.96 -8.82
C TYR A 91 -9.12 20.71 -9.62
N ILE A 92 -9.58 19.53 -9.19
CA ILE A 92 -9.29 18.26 -9.87
C ILE A 92 -10.07 18.19 -11.18
N ASP A 93 -9.33 18.02 -12.28
CA ASP A 93 -9.90 17.65 -13.56
C ASP A 93 -10.17 16.13 -13.58
N LYS A 94 -11.42 15.77 -13.31
CA LYS A 94 -11.86 14.37 -13.25
C LYS A 94 -11.71 13.66 -14.60
N SER A 95 -11.59 14.37 -15.73
CA SER A 95 -11.49 13.77 -17.06
C SER A 95 -10.11 13.22 -17.38
N CYS A 96 -9.06 13.70 -16.68
CA CYS A 96 -7.67 13.31 -16.96
C CYS A 96 -6.90 12.82 -15.73
N THR A 97 -7.14 13.37 -14.54
CA THR A 97 -6.34 13.04 -13.35
C THR A 97 -6.90 11.81 -12.63
N THR A 98 -6.02 10.85 -12.34
CA THR A 98 -6.29 9.75 -11.42
C THR A 98 -5.77 10.09 -10.03
N ILE A 99 -6.63 10.03 -9.01
CA ILE A 99 -6.23 10.15 -7.61
C ILE A 99 -5.87 8.77 -7.09
N SER A 100 -4.75 8.68 -6.38
CA SER A 100 -4.34 7.47 -5.67
C SER A 100 -3.81 7.83 -4.29
N ASP A 101 -3.50 6.86 -3.45
CA ASP A 101 -2.95 7.06 -2.11
C ASP A 101 -1.97 5.95 -1.75
N VAL A 102 -1.38 6.01 -0.55
CA VAL A 102 -0.47 4.98 -0.02
C VAL A 102 -0.87 4.49 1.38
N GLY A 103 -2.08 4.83 1.84
CA GLY A 103 -2.56 4.54 3.18
C GLY A 103 -2.67 3.06 3.50
N SER A 104 -2.55 2.69 4.78
CA SER A 104 -2.60 1.29 5.22
C SER A 104 -4.02 0.73 5.35
N VAL A 105 -5.06 1.55 5.17
CA VAL A 105 -6.48 1.16 5.28
C VAL A 105 -7.23 1.75 4.09
N LYS A 106 -7.91 0.92 3.31
CA LYS A 106 -8.49 1.30 2.00
C LYS A 106 -9.95 1.67 2.09
N THR A 107 -10.74 0.98 2.91
CA THR A 107 -12.16 1.31 3.10
C THR A 107 -12.32 2.74 3.62
N LEU A 108 -11.53 3.11 4.65
CA LEU A 108 -11.55 4.46 5.23
C LEU A 108 -11.19 5.54 4.19
N VAL A 109 -10.14 5.33 3.40
CA VAL A 109 -9.74 6.31 2.39
C VAL A 109 -10.80 6.43 1.30
N ARG A 110 -11.39 5.32 0.86
CA ARG A 110 -12.44 5.36 -0.16
C ARG A 110 -13.69 6.10 0.32
N GLU A 111 -14.06 5.95 1.59
CA GLU A 111 -15.12 6.74 2.21
C GLU A 111 -14.79 8.24 2.20
N GLN A 112 -13.58 8.62 2.64
CA GLN A 112 -13.15 10.02 2.65
C GLN A 112 -13.11 10.64 1.25
N VAL A 113 -12.66 9.88 0.25
CA VAL A 113 -12.66 10.30 -1.15
C VAL A 113 -14.08 10.50 -1.68
N ARG A 114 -15.00 9.59 -1.36
CA ARG A 114 -16.42 9.70 -1.72
C ARG A 114 -17.05 10.93 -1.06
N ASP A 115 -16.77 11.17 0.21
CA ASP A 115 -17.31 12.31 0.95
C ASP A 115 -16.78 13.65 0.39
N ALA A 116 -15.61 13.65 -0.25
CA ALA A 116 -15.07 14.78 -1.00
C ALA A 116 -15.61 14.89 -2.44
N GLY A 117 -16.46 13.95 -2.90
CA GLY A 117 -17.02 13.93 -4.25
C GLY A 117 -16.00 13.54 -5.34
N LEU A 118 -14.96 12.80 -4.98
CA LEU A 118 -13.84 12.41 -5.86
C LEU A 118 -13.81 10.91 -6.17
N GLN A 119 -14.87 10.16 -5.85
CA GLN A 119 -14.91 8.71 -6.00
C GLN A 119 -14.71 8.22 -7.44
N ASP A 120 -15.14 9.01 -8.43
CA ASP A 120 -15.09 8.62 -9.84
C ASP A 120 -13.67 8.72 -10.42
N CYS A 121 -12.73 9.37 -9.72
CA CYS A 121 -11.35 9.51 -10.15
C CYS A 121 -10.33 8.75 -9.28
N TYR A 122 -10.76 7.90 -8.36
CA TYR A 122 -9.89 7.30 -7.35
C TYR A 122 -9.58 5.81 -7.55
N VAL A 123 -8.29 5.48 -7.46
CA VAL A 123 -7.76 4.12 -7.38
C VAL A 123 -6.83 4.03 -6.18
N GLY A 124 -7.26 3.35 -5.12
CA GLY A 124 -6.47 3.24 -3.90
C GLY A 124 -5.26 2.35 -4.08
N ALA A 125 -4.13 2.70 -3.48
CA ALA A 125 -2.93 1.89 -3.52
C ALA A 125 -2.25 1.81 -2.14
N HIS A 126 -1.46 0.77 -1.88
CA HIS A 126 -0.72 0.61 -0.64
C HIS A 126 0.58 -0.17 -0.91
N PRO A 127 1.75 0.49 -0.87
CA PRO A 127 3.02 -0.21 -0.92
C PRO A 127 3.24 -1.03 0.35
N MET A 128 3.55 -2.31 0.19
CA MET A 128 3.98 -3.21 1.27
C MET A 128 5.46 -2.98 1.60
N ALA A 129 5.80 -1.72 1.87
CA ALA A 129 7.14 -1.25 2.18
C ALA A 129 7.10 -0.25 3.32
N GLY A 130 8.18 -0.17 4.08
CA GLY A 130 8.30 0.78 5.18
C GLY A 130 9.51 0.48 6.05
N SER A 131 9.85 1.47 6.87
CA SER A 131 10.84 1.35 7.92
C SER A 131 10.30 1.97 9.21
N GLU A 132 11.03 1.79 10.30
CA GLU A 132 10.84 2.46 11.57
C GLU A 132 11.14 3.97 11.49
N PHE A 133 11.87 4.41 10.46
CA PHE A 133 12.24 5.82 10.24
C PHE A 133 11.15 6.58 9.47
N THR A 134 11.19 7.91 9.52
CA THR A 134 10.18 8.78 8.91
C THR A 134 10.80 10.01 8.24
N GLY A 135 10.03 10.65 7.34
CA GLY A 135 10.41 11.90 6.68
C GLY A 135 11.36 11.74 5.48
N TRP A 136 11.59 12.85 4.78
CA TRP A 136 12.40 12.93 3.55
C TRP A 136 13.83 12.38 3.69
N LYS A 137 14.46 12.55 4.86
CA LYS A 137 15.82 12.06 5.11
C LYS A 137 15.92 10.55 5.18
N ALA A 138 14.85 9.88 5.62
CA ALA A 138 14.74 8.42 5.60
C ALA A 138 14.31 7.87 4.23
N ALA A 139 13.85 8.73 3.32
CA ALA A 139 13.43 8.32 1.99
C ALA A 139 14.64 7.96 1.11
N SER A 140 14.54 6.84 0.39
CA SER A 140 15.51 6.38 -0.60
C SER A 140 14.77 5.85 -1.84
N ALA A 141 15.36 6.00 -3.03
CA ALA A 141 14.77 5.50 -4.27
C ALA A 141 14.73 3.96 -4.34
N GLU A 142 15.52 3.32 -3.48
CA GLU A 142 15.68 1.88 -3.34
C GLU A 142 14.66 1.29 -2.34
N LEU A 143 14.05 2.12 -1.45
CA LEU A 143 13.06 1.65 -0.46
C LEU A 143 11.89 0.88 -1.08
N LEU A 144 11.48 1.32 -2.28
CA LEU A 144 10.32 0.75 -2.98
C LEU A 144 10.73 -0.32 -3.98
N GLU A 145 12.03 -0.58 -4.18
CA GLU A 145 12.50 -1.52 -5.21
C GLU A 145 11.91 -2.92 -5.00
N ASN A 146 11.31 -3.47 -6.06
CA ASN A 146 10.60 -4.76 -6.05
C ASN A 146 9.48 -4.86 -5.00
N ALA A 147 9.04 -3.74 -4.41
CA ALA A 147 7.97 -3.77 -3.42
C ALA A 147 6.66 -4.24 -4.06
N LEU A 148 5.90 -5.05 -3.32
CA LEU A 148 4.53 -5.38 -3.68
C LEU A 148 3.61 -4.22 -3.31
N TRP A 149 2.73 -3.83 -4.22
CA TRP A 149 1.68 -2.83 -4.00
C TRP A 149 0.32 -3.50 -4.06
N ALA A 150 -0.51 -3.26 -3.05
CA ALA A 150 -1.93 -3.57 -3.13
C ALA A 150 -2.66 -2.41 -3.80
N LEU A 151 -3.24 -2.66 -4.97
CA LEU A 151 -4.11 -1.74 -5.67
C LEU A 151 -5.56 -2.14 -5.42
N THR A 152 -6.44 -1.15 -5.22
CA THR A 152 -7.83 -1.38 -4.87
C THR A 152 -8.79 -0.76 -5.85
N VAL A 153 -9.75 -1.57 -6.29
CA VAL A 153 -10.77 -1.21 -7.29
C VAL A 153 -12.16 -1.55 -6.78
N ASN A 154 -13.16 -0.90 -7.35
CA ASN A 154 -14.57 -1.22 -7.18
C ASN A 154 -15.28 -1.23 -8.55
N ASN A 155 -16.56 -1.57 -8.57
CA ASN A 155 -17.34 -1.68 -9.81
C ASN A 155 -17.41 -0.37 -10.63
N SER A 156 -17.19 0.80 -10.01
CA SER A 156 -17.20 2.10 -10.70
C SER A 156 -15.81 2.54 -11.16
N THR A 157 -14.76 1.79 -10.86
CA THR A 157 -13.38 2.16 -11.21
C THR A 157 -13.15 1.95 -12.70
N GLU A 158 -12.77 3.00 -13.42
CA GLU A 158 -12.45 2.93 -14.84
C GLU A 158 -11.05 2.32 -15.08
N PHE A 159 -10.93 1.44 -16.08
CA PHE A 159 -9.68 0.73 -16.35
C PHE A 159 -8.50 1.66 -16.64
N TRP A 160 -8.70 2.76 -17.39
CA TRP A 160 -7.60 3.67 -17.74
C TRP A 160 -6.93 4.30 -16.50
N ARG A 161 -7.68 4.48 -15.41
CA ARG A 161 -7.15 4.97 -14.13
C ARG A 161 -6.30 3.91 -13.44
N VAL A 162 -6.77 2.66 -13.47
CA VAL A 162 -6.00 1.49 -13.00
C VAL A 162 -4.71 1.37 -13.81
N ALA A 163 -4.78 1.52 -15.13
CA ALA A 163 -3.62 1.48 -16.01
C ALA A 163 -2.60 2.58 -15.70
N ASN A 164 -3.03 3.82 -15.39
CA ASN A 164 -2.14 4.89 -14.96
C ASN A 164 -1.39 4.55 -13.67
N VAL A 165 -2.10 4.05 -12.65
CA VAL A 165 -1.45 3.68 -11.38
C VAL A 165 -0.55 2.45 -11.55
N LEU A 166 -0.97 1.45 -12.32
CA LEU A 166 -0.13 0.29 -12.64
C LEU A 166 1.10 0.68 -13.45
N ARG A 167 1.00 1.63 -14.39
CA ARG A 167 2.16 2.15 -15.14
C ARG A 167 3.17 2.79 -14.19
N MET A 168 2.70 3.62 -13.26
CA MET A 168 3.55 4.25 -12.24
C MET A 168 4.24 3.19 -11.36
N ILE A 169 3.50 2.20 -10.87
CA ILE A 169 4.03 1.15 -9.98
C ILE A 169 4.98 0.22 -10.73
N VAL A 170 4.51 -0.37 -11.83
CA VAL A 170 5.18 -1.49 -12.49
C VAL A 170 6.22 -0.99 -13.50
N ALA A 171 5.80 -0.18 -14.47
CA ALA A 171 6.68 0.21 -15.58
C ALA A 171 7.72 1.27 -15.18
N LEU A 172 7.32 2.29 -14.43
CA LEU A 172 8.23 3.37 -14.01
C LEU A 172 9.01 2.98 -12.75
N CYS A 173 8.32 2.43 -11.75
CA CYS A 173 8.99 2.06 -10.50
C CYS A 173 9.57 0.64 -10.50
N GLY A 174 9.32 -0.23 -11.47
CA GLY A 174 9.84 -1.61 -11.42
C GLY A 174 9.34 -2.39 -10.19
N ASN A 175 8.13 -2.06 -9.72
CA ASN A 175 7.50 -2.71 -8.57
C ASN A 175 6.47 -3.73 -9.06
N ARG A 176 5.85 -4.42 -8.11
CA ARG A 176 4.84 -5.44 -8.38
C ARG A 176 3.50 -4.98 -7.84
N ALA A 177 2.40 -5.41 -8.45
CA ALA A 177 1.07 -5.07 -7.97
C ALA A 177 0.18 -6.31 -7.80
N ILE A 178 -0.66 -6.31 -6.78
CA ILE A 178 -1.85 -7.17 -6.69
C ILE A 178 -3.08 -6.27 -6.70
N VAL A 179 -4.17 -6.71 -7.32
CA VAL A 179 -5.40 -5.91 -7.44
C VAL A 179 -6.53 -6.61 -6.71
N LEU A 180 -7.17 -5.91 -5.79
CA LEU A 180 -8.19 -6.46 -4.91
C LEU A 180 -9.28 -5.42 -4.60
N ASP A 181 -10.32 -5.80 -3.86
CA ASP A 181 -11.26 -4.86 -3.27
C ASP A 181 -10.76 -4.33 -1.91
N ASP A 182 -11.31 -3.20 -1.46
CA ASP A 182 -10.89 -2.55 -0.22
C ASP A 182 -11.10 -3.45 1.03
N ALA A 183 -12.17 -4.25 1.06
CA ALA A 183 -12.51 -5.06 2.23
C ALA A 183 -11.56 -6.26 2.35
N THR A 184 -11.23 -6.91 1.23
CA THR A 184 -10.20 -7.94 1.16
C THR A 184 -8.85 -7.38 1.62
N HIS A 185 -8.50 -6.17 1.19
CA HIS A 185 -7.25 -5.51 1.58
C HIS A 185 -7.21 -5.31 3.10
N ASP A 186 -8.23 -4.67 3.65
CA ASP A 186 -8.24 -4.31 5.07
C ASP A 186 -8.30 -5.56 5.96
N ASN A 187 -8.97 -6.63 5.52
CA ASN A 187 -8.93 -7.91 6.21
C ASN A 187 -7.51 -8.51 6.21
N ALA A 188 -6.86 -8.55 5.05
CA ALA A 188 -5.50 -9.06 4.91
C ALA A 188 -4.49 -8.24 5.72
N ALA A 189 -4.53 -6.91 5.61
CA ALA A 189 -3.67 -6.00 6.38
C ALA A 189 -3.87 -6.17 7.89
N ALA A 190 -5.12 -6.38 8.34
CA ALA A 190 -5.39 -6.69 9.74
C ALA A 190 -4.74 -8.02 10.16
N LEU A 191 -4.84 -9.06 9.33
CA LEU A 191 -4.30 -10.39 9.58
C LEU A 191 -2.78 -10.42 9.65
N ILE A 192 -2.11 -9.78 8.69
CA ILE A 192 -0.65 -9.90 8.53
C ILE A 192 0.15 -8.74 9.15
N SER A 193 -0.51 -7.66 9.57
CA SER A 193 0.17 -6.47 10.14
C SER A 193 -0.48 -5.98 11.44
N HIS A 194 -1.75 -5.58 11.42
CA HIS A 194 -2.32 -4.87 12.57
C HIS A 194 -2.50 -5.77 13.80
N MET A 195 -3.05 -6.97 13.62
CA MET A 195 -3.18 -7.96 14.69
C MET A 195 -1.79 -8.36 15.25
N PRO A 196 -0.79 -8.71 14.43
CA PRO A 196 0.57 -8.98 14.92
C PRO A 196 1.15 -7.84 15.76
N HIS A 197 0.96 -6.58 15.39
CA HIS A 197 1.40 -5.44 16.20
C HIS A 197 0.73 -5.41 17.58
N VAL A 198 -0.59 -5.61 17.66
CA VAL A 198 -1.30 -5.63 18.94
C VAL A 198 -0.88 -6.83 19.80
N VAL A 199 -0.69 -8.01 19.20
CA VAL A 199 -0.20 -9.21 19.91
C VAL A 199 1.22 -8.96 20.45
N ALA A 200 2.13 -8.43 19.63
CA ALA A 200 3.48 -8.10 20.04
C ALA A 200 3.53 -7.08 21.19
N THR A 201 2.71 -6.03 21.12
CA THR A 201 2.56 -5.05 22.21
C THR A 201 1.99 -5.71 23.47
N SER A 202 1.04 -6.64 23.34
CA SER A 202 0.46 -7.36 24.48
C SER A 202 1.52 -8.24 25.17
N LEU A 203 2.36 -8.94 24.41
CA LEU A 203 3.49 -9.72 24.95
C LEU A 203 4.48 -8.82 25.71
N ALA A 204 4.81 -7.66 25.15
CA ALA A 204 5.69 -6.69 25.81
C ALA A 204 5.08 -6.18 27.14
N ASN A 205 3.78 -5.88 27.16
CA ASN A 205 3.08 -5.47 28.36
C ASN A 205 3.11 -6.56 29.46
N VAL A 206 2.84 -7.82 29.09
CA VAL A 206 2.91 -8.95 30.04
C VAL A 206 4.30 -9.05 30.68
N LEU A 207 5.37 -8.88 29.90
CA LEU A 207 6.74 -8.86 30.43
C LEU A 207 6.95 -7.67 31.38
N CYS A 208 6.50 -6.47 31.02
CA CYS A 208 6.66 -5.27 31.86
C CYS A 208 6.04 -5.45 33.26
N ASP A 209 4.94 -6.20 33.34
CA ASP A 209 4.23 -6.48 34.59
C ASP A 209 4.86 -7.62 35.41
N GLN A 210 5.85 -8.36 34.89
CA GLN A 210 6.49 -9.45 35.64
C GLN A 210 7.52 -8.93 36.67
N PRO A 211 7.50 -9.44 37.92
CA PRO A 211 8.50 -9.10 38.92
C PRO A 211 9.92 -9.53 38.50
N ASN A 212 10.04 -10.66 37.79
CA ASN A 212 11.30 -11.23 37.33
C ASN A 212 11.71 -10.77 35.92
N ARG A 213 11.13 -9.67 35.40
CA ARG A 213 11.37 -9.21 34.01
C ARG A 213 12.84 -9.04 33.65
N ALA A 214 13.68 -8.61 34.60
CA ALA A 214 15.11 -8.42 34.37
C ALA A 214 15.82 -9.74 34.07
N ILE A 215 15.49 -10.80 34.82
CA ILE A 215 16.02 -12.14 34.59
C ILE A 215 15.47 -12.70 33.27
N ALA A 216 14.17 -12.58 33.03
CA ALA A 216 13.54 -13.04 31.79
C ALA A 216 14.18 -12.40 30.55
N LEU A 217 14.50 -11.10 30.59
CA LEU A 217 15.20 -10.40 29.51
C LEU A 217 16.62 -10.94 29.27
N GLN A 218 17.37 -11.26 30.33
CA GLN A 218 18.71 -11.85 30.20
C GLN A 218 18.68 -13.26 29.61
N LEU A 219 17.60 -14.00 29.84
CA LEU A 219 17.37 -15.34 29.28
C LEU A 219 16.71 -15.31 27.89
N SER A 220 16.31 -14.12 27.41
CA SER A 220 15.59 -13.99 26.15
C SER A 220 16.50 -14.26 24.94
N ALA A 221 15.94 -14.89 23.92
CA ALA A 221 16.66 -15.29 22.71
C ALA A 221 15.84 -14.95 21.44
N GLY A 222 16.00 -15.75 20.38
CA GLY A 222 15.39 -15.48 19.07
C GLY A 222 13.86 -15.40 19.09
N SER A 223 13.18 -16.28 19.84
CA SER A 223 11.71 -16.29 19.93
C SER A 223 11.16 -14.96 20.45
N TRP A 224 11.68 -14.49 21.58
CA TRP A 224 11.30 -13.20 22.15
C TRP A 224 11.59 -12.06 21.18
N ARG A 225 12.83 -11.98 20.67
CA ARG A 225 13.27 -10.94 19.75
C ARG A 225 12.34 -10.81 18.55
N ASP A 226 12.02 -11.92 17.91
CA ASP A 226 11.23 -11.92 16.68
C ASP A 226 9.75 -11.61 16.94
N MET A 227 9.18 -12.14 18.04
CA MET A 227 7.78 -11.90 18.41
C MET A 227 7.53 -10.47 18.89
N THR A 228 8.52 -9.79 19.48
CA THR A 228 8.35 -8.42 19.98
C THR A 228 9.00 -7.35 19.10
N ARG A 229 9.67 -7.70 18.01
CA ARG A 229 10.36 -6.74 17.13
C ARG A 229 9.44 -5.60 16.68
N VAL A 230 8.20 -5.91 16.28
CA VAL A 230 7.25 -4.91 15.77
C VAL A 230 6.63 -4.05 16.87
N ALA A 231 6.73 -4.46 18.14
CA ALA A 231 6.32 -3.64 19.29
C ALA A 231 7.26 -2.44 19.53
N LEU A 232 8.44 -2.42 18.89
CA LEU A 232 9.37 -1.29 18.92
C LEU A 232 8.94 -0.13 18.00
N THR A 233 7.89 -0.31 17.21
CA THR A 233 7.32 0.76 16.37
C THR A 233 6.72 1.84 17.27
N ASP A 234 6.82 3.11 16.84
CA ASP A 234 6.23 4.24 17.56
C ASP A 234 4.76 3.95 17.96
N PRO A 235 4.39 4.08 19.24
CA PRO A 235 3.05 3.74 19.71
C PRO A 235 1.92 4.55 19.04
N GLN A 236 2.17 5.82 18.66
CA GLN A 236 1.15 6.61 17.99
C GLN A 236 0.93 6.14 16.56
N ARG A 237 2.00 5.74 15.86
CA ARG A 237 1.90 5.11 14.53
C ARG A 237 1.11 3.81 14.59
N THR A 238 1.45 2.92 15.52
CA THR A 238 0.72 1.65 15.70
C THR A 238 -0.74 1.91 16.06
N ARG A 239 -1.01 2.85 16.97
CA ARG A 239 -2.37 3.23 17.35
C ARG A 239 -3.18 3.75 16.17
N ALA A 240 -2.62 4.62 15.33
CA ALA A 240 -3.32 5.15 14.15
C ALA A 240 -3.74 4.02 13.21
N MET A 241 -2.77 3.21 12.79
CA MET A 241 -2.97 2.06 11.90
C MET A 241 -4.04 1.07 12.42
N VAL A 242 -3.97 0.71 13.70
CA VAL A 242 -4.94 -0.22 14.32
C VAL A 242 -6.31 0.43 14.49
N SER A 243 -6.37 1.71 14.88
CA SER A 243 -7.64 2.41 15.13
C SER A 243 -8.45 2.61 13.86
N GLU A 244 -7.79 2.78 12.72
CA GLU A 244 -8.40 2.97 11.41
C GLU A 244 -8.98 1.65 10.86
N ASN A 245 -8.45 0.50 11.28
CA ASN A 245 -8.94 -0.82 10.89
C ASN A 245 -9.39 -1.67 12.10
N ARG A 246 -10.02 -1.01 13.07
CA ARG A 246 -10.30 -1.58 14.41
C ARG A 246 -11.20 -2.81 14.37
N HIS A 247 -12.18 -2.85 13.47
CA HIS A 247 -13.17 -3.93 13.45
C HIS A 247 -12.57 -5.24 12.94
N ASN A 248 -11.80 -5.20 11.85
CA ASN A 248 -11.07 -6.37 11.36
C ASN A 248 -10.03 -6.83 12.39
N THR A 249 -9.28 -5.88 12.97
CA THR A 249 -8.27 -6.19 13.99
C THR A 249 -8.89 -6.85 15.22
N ALA A 250 -9.99 -6.30 15.76
CA ALA A 250 -10.67 -6.86 16.91
C ALA A 250 -11.26 -8.25 16.64
N LYS A 251 -11.79 -8.51 15.43
CA LYS A 251 -12.28 -9.83 15.03
C LYS A 251 -11.14 -10.87 15.10
N LEU A 252 -9.98 -10.55 14.55
CA LEU A 252 -8.83 -11.45 14.51
C LEU A 252 -8.18 -11.63 15.88
N LEU A 253 -8.13 -10.58 16.71
CA LEU A 253 -7.69 -10.69 18.10
C LEU A 253 -8.54 -11.67 18.91
N ARG A 254 -9.86 -11.71 18.68
CA ARG A 254 -10.73 -12.72 19.32
C ARG A 254 -10.37 -14.14 18.89
N SER A 255 -10.00 -14.35 17.62
CA SER A 255 -9.49 -15.65 17.16
C SER A 255 -8.19 -16.04 17.89
N VAL A 256 -7.24 -15.11 18.02
CA VAL A 256 -5.99 -15.35 18.78
C VAL A 256 -6.28 -15.64 20.25
N ILE A 257 -7.17 -14.87 20.89
CA ILE A 257 -7.60 -15.10 22.28
C ILE A 257 -8.19 -16.50 22.43
N SER A 258 -9.01 -16.96 21.49
CA SER A 258 -9.58 -18.31 21.51
C SER A 258 -8.50 -19.39 21.44
N GLU A 259 -7.50 -19.25 20.55
CA GLU A 259 -6.39 -20.21 20.45
C GLU A 259 -5.53 -20.21 21.73
N LEU A 260 -5.27 -19.03 22.31
CA LEU A 260 -4.50 -18.91 23.55
C LEU A 260 -5.24 -19.45 24.77
N THR A 261 -6.56 -19.23 24.84
CA THR A 261 -7.41 -19.78 25.91
C THR A 261 -7.44 -21.30 25.81
N PHE A 262 -7.66 -21.84 24.62
CA PHE A 262 -7.60 -23.28 24.38
C PHE A 262 -6.25 -23.87 24.80
N ALA A 263 -5.13 -23.23 24.41
CA ALA A 263 -3.80 -23.69 24.79
C ALA A 263 -3.57 -23.65 26.31
N ALA A 264 -4.04 -22.60 26.99
CA ALA A 264 -3.93 -22.49 28.45
C ALA A 264 -4.76 -23.57 29.16
N ASP A 265 -6.04 -23.72 28.79
CA ASP A 265 -6.95 -24.71 29.37
C ASP A 265 -6.47 -26.14 29.13
N MET A 266 -5.81 -26.41 28.00
CA MET A 266 -5.17 -27.69 27.69
C MET A 266 -3.99 -27.98 28.62
N LEU A 267 -3.14 -26.97 28.88
CA LEU A 267 -1.96 -27.10 29.74
C LEU A 267 -2.31 -27.27 31.23
N ASP A 268 -3.52 -26.89 31.65
CA ASP A 268 -4.02 -27.09 33.01
C ASP A 268 -4.55 -28.53 33.27
N GLN A 269 -4.66 -29.38 32.24
CA GLN A 269 -5.14 -30.76 32.36
C GLN A 269 -4.04 -31.75 32.81
N ASP A 270 -4.44 -32.91 33.35
CA ASP A 270 -3.49 -33.99 33.68
C ASP A 270 -2.71 -34.46 32.44
N ALA A 271 -1.40 -34.69 32.60
CA ALA A 271 -0.44 -34.87 31.50
C ALA A 271 -0.80 -35.96 30.47
N GLN A 272 -1.49 -37.03 30.88
CA GLN A 272 -1.89 -38.11 29.98
C GLN A 272 -3.08 -37.74 29.07
N ALA A 273 -3.97 -36.85 29.54
CA ALA A 273 -5.09 -36.33 28.75
C ALA A 273 -4.68 -35.13 27.87
N ALA A 274 -3.57 -34.46 28.24
CA ALA A 274 -3.03 -33.32 27.51
C ALA A 274 -2.23 -33.72 26.25
N ASP A 275 -1.56 -34.88 26.24
CA ASP A 275 -0.58 -35.24 25.19
C ASP A 275 -1.18 -35.24 23.76
N ASP A 276 -2.34 -35.87 23.55
CA ASP A 276 -2.99 -35.91 22.22
C ASP A 276 -3.42 -34.51 21.75
N ASN A 277 -4.00 -33.70 22.66
CA ASN A 277 -4.42 -32.33 22.37
C ASN A 277 -3.22 -31.40 22.11
N GLU A 278 -2.12 -31.60 22.84
CA GLU A 278 -0.89 -30.85 22.69
C GLU A 278 -0.23 -31.12 21.33
N GLN A 279 -0.15 -32.40 20.94
CA GLN A 279 0.34 -32.80 19.63
C GLN A 279 -0.50 -32.19 18.51
N GLU A 280 -1.84 -32.26 18.61
CA GLU A 280 -2.74 -31.68 17.61
C GLU A 280 -2.57 -30.15 17.52
N PHE A 281 -2.55 -29.46 18.67
CA PHE A 281 -2.38 -28.00 18.72
C PHE A 281 -1.09 -27.56 18.03
N PHE A 282 0.04 -28.19 18.36
CA PHE A 282 1.32 -27.84 17.74
C PHE A 282 1.40 -28.29 16.28
N ALA A 283 0.69 -29.35 15.87
CA ALA A 283 0.63 -29.79 14.47
C ALA A 283 -0.24 -28.88 13.58
N LYS A 284 -1.25 -28.19 14.12
CA LYS A 284 -2.24 -27.40 13.35
C LYS A 284 -1.63 -26.39 12.36
N ALA A 285 -0.48 -25.80 12.68
CA ALA A 285 0.23 -24.85 11.82
C ALA A 285 1.17 -25.49 10.77
N GLN A 286 1.02 -26.79 10.49
CA GLN A 286 1.94 -27.53 9.63
C GLN A 286 2.01 -26.98 8.19
N SER A 287 0.88 -26.59 7.60
CA SER A 287 0.83 -26.00 6.25
C SER A 287 1.67 -24.72 6.14
N TRP A 288 1.67 -23.88 7.19
CA TRP A 288 2.51 -22.69 7.27
C TRP A 288 4.00 -23.05 7.39
N ARG A 289 4.34 -24.08 8.16
CA ARG A 289 5.74 -24.56 8.29
C ARG A 289 6.28 -25.07 6.96
N GLU A 290 5.47 -25.85 6.24
CA GLU A 290 5.80 -26.36 4.92
C GLU A 290 6.04 -25.22 3.92
N TYR A 291 5.13 -24.23 3.89
CA TYR A 291 5.29 -23.03 3.08
C TYR A 291 6.60 -22.28 3.39
N LYS A 292 6.93 -22.04 4.67
CA LYS A 292 8.18 -21.36 5.06
C LYS A 292 9.42 -22.20 4.77
N TYR A 293 9.34 -23.53 4.88
CA TYR A 293 10.43 -24.44 4.54
C TYR A 293 10.75 -24.39 3.04
N GLN A 294 9.73 -24.45 2.19
CA GLN A 294 9.87 -24.33 0.74
C GLN A 294 10.54 -23.00 0.35
N GLN A 295 10.08 -21.88 0.90
CA GLN A 295 10.70 -20.57 0.65
C GLN A 295 12.18 -20.51 1.06
N ARG A 296 12.51 -20.99 2.27
CA ARG A 296 13.91 -20.95 2.76
C ARG A 296 14.85 -21.80 1.90
N ASN A 297 14.35 -22.89 1.33
CA ASN A 297 15.16 -23.75 0.45
C ASN A 297 15.34 -23.12 -0.92
N GLN A 298 14.31 -22.50 -1.49
CA GLN A 298 14.39 -21.75 -2.76
C GLN A 298 15.42 -20.60 -2.67
N SER A 299 15.46 -19.85 -1.56
CA SER A 299 16.45 -18.78 -1.36
C SER A 299 17.90 -19.27 -1.23
N LYS A 300 18.13 -20.56 -0.95
CA LYS A 300 19.49 -21.14 -0.84
C LYS A 300 20.02 -21.70 -2.16
N THR A 301 19.14 -22.03 -3.10
CA THR A 301 19.50 -22.70 -4.36
C THR A 301 19.62 -21.76 -5.55
N HIS A 302 19.06 -20.55 -5.50
CA HIS A 302 19.11 -19.59 -6.60
C HIS A 302 20.09 -18.44 -6.36
N THR A 303 21.17 -18.41 -7.15
CA THR A 303 21.94 -17.20 -7.45
C THR A 303 21.18 -16.34 -8.47
N ASN A 304 20.70 -15.17 -8.05
CA ASN A 304 20.35 -14.00 -8.87
C ASN A 304 19.52 -14.18 -10.17
N GLN A 305 18.44 -14.96 -10.16
CA GLN A 305 17.34 -14.79 -11.14
C GLN A 305 16.01 -14.91 -10.39
N ASN A 306 15.41 -13.76 -10.07
CA ASN A 306 14.08 -13.64 -9.45
C ASN A 306 12.98 -13.83 -10.52
N ASP A 307 12.86 -15.03 -11.07
CA ASP A 307 11.58 -15.42 -11.69
C ASP A 307 10.67 -15.86 -10.56
N ASP A 308 9.97 -14.91 -9.96
CA ASP A 308 9.00 -15.21 -8.91
C ASP A 308 7.90 -16.07 -9.53
N VAL A 309 7.69 -17.29 -9.01
CA VAL A 309 6.82 -18.33 -9.59
C VAL A 309 5.36 -17.84 -9.73
N ASN A 310 5.01 -16.78 -9.00
CA ASN A 310 3.70 -16.14 -9.02
C ASN A 310 3.71 -14.77 -9.75
N SER A 311 4.70 -14.50 -10.58
CA SER A 311 4.73 -13.30 -11.42
C SER A 311 3.86 -13.48 -12.66
N ARG A 312 3.04 -12.47 -12.96
CA ARG A 312 2.14 -12.46 -14.12
C ARG A 312 2.44 -11.26 -15.00
N LEU A 313 2.73 -11.54 -16.26
CA LEU A 313 2.63 -10.55 -17.34
C LEU A 313 1.14 -10.41 -17.66
N TRP A 314 0.58 -9.24 -17.38
CA TRP A 314 -0.85 -9.01 -17.60
C TRP A 314 -1.08 -8.27 -18.90
N LYS A 315 -2.02 -8.76 -19.71
CA LYS A 315 -2.39 -8.15 -20.98
C LYS A 315 -3.86 -7.77 -20.94
N TYR A 316 -4.13 -6.48 -21.15
CA TYR A 316 -5.49 -5.98 -21.28
C TYR A 316 -6.14 -6.52 -22.56
N ASP A 317 -7.39 -6.96 -22.44
CA ASP A 317 -8.29 -7.31 -23.54
C ASP A 317 -9.66 -6.70 -23.24
N SER A 318 -10.10 -5.77 -24.08
CA SER A 318 -11.37 -5.04 -23.90
C SER A 318 -12.61 -5.92 -23.99
N ARG A 319 -12.48 -7.17 -24.45
CA ARG A 319 -13.57 -8.16 -24.49
C ARG A 319 -13.74 -8.92 -23.17
N ASN A 320 -12.76 -8.83 -22.28
CA ASN A 320 -12.76 -9.54 -21.01
C ASN A 320 -13.18 -8.62 -19.86
N ASP A 321 -13.76 -9.22 -18.82
CA ASP A 321 -13.97 -8.55 -17.54
C ASP A 321 -12.63 -8.42 -16.81
N TRP A 322 -11.93 -7.31 -17.11
CA TRP A 322 -10.62 -7.02 -16.54
C TRP A 322 -10.65 -6.95 -15.01
N GLN A 323 -11.76 -6.50 -14.40
CA GLN A 323 -11.88 -6.41 -12.95
C GLN A 323 -11.86 -7.81 -12.35
N LYS A 324 -12.72 -8.69 -12.86
CA LYS A 324 -12.80 -10.06 -12.39
C LYS A 324 -11.47 -10.80 -12.57
N ASP A 325 -10.83 -10.68 -13.73
CA ASP A 325 -9.55 -11.34 -13.99
C ASP A 325 -8.45 -10.91 -13.01
N LEU A 326 -8.36 -9.60 -12.73
CA LEU A 326 -7.39 -9.06 -11.77
C LEU A 326 -7.69 -9.49 -10.32
N LEU A 327 -8.97 -9.52 -9.93
CA LEU A 327 -9.39 -10.00 -8.60
C LEU A 327 -9.10 -11.50 -8.43
N ASP A 328 -9.38 -12.31 -9.45
CA ASP A 328 -9.12 -13.75 -9.42
C ASP A 328 -7.61 -14.04 -9.43
N SER A 329 -6.81 -13.25 -10.16
CA SER A 329 -5.34 -13.29 -10.10
C SER A 329 -4.81 -13.08 -8.68
N ALA A 330 -5.30 -12.07 -7.97
CA ALA A 330 -4.89 -11.80 -6.59
C ALA A 330 -5.26 -12.94 -5.62
N ARG A 331 -6.40 -13.62 -5.84
CA ARG A 331 -6.80 -14.80 -5.05
C ARG A 331 -5.86 -15.99 -5.24
N LEU A 332 -5.25 -16.10 -6.42
CA LEU A 332 -4.23 -17.10 -6.71
C LEU A 332 -2.84 -16.70 -6.16
N GLY A 333 -2.71 -15.50 -5.58
CA GLY A 333 -1.43 -14.96 -5.09
C GLY A 333 -0.52 -14.47 -6.21
N GLU A 334 -1.04 -14.28 -7.42
CA GLU A 334 -0.30 -13.77 -8.56
C GLU A 334 -0.09 -12.26 -8.44
N SER A 335 1.11 -11.79 -8.78
CA SER A 335 1.42 -10.37 -8.84
C SER A 335 1.69 -9.93 -10.27
N ILE A 336 1.12 -8.81 -10.66
CA ILE A 336 1.37 -8.13 -11.93
C ILE A 336 2.77 -7.52 -11.89
N VAL A 337 3.61 -7.89 -12.86
CA VAL A 337 4.98 -7.39 -13.02
C VAL A 337 5.21 -6.70 -14.36
N GLU A 338 4.25 -6.79 -15.27
CA GLU A 338 4.22 -6.05 -16.52
C GLU A 338 2.77 -5.89 -16.97
N ILE A 339 2.47 -4.79 -17.67
CA ILE A 339 1.17 -4.52 -18.24
C ILE A 339 1.32 -4.22 -19.74
N SER A 340 0.49 -4.83 -20.58
CA SER A 340 0.51 -4.63 -22.04
C SER A 340 -0.91 -4.65 -22.63
N GLY A 341 -1.06 -4.36 -23.93
CA GLY A 341 -2.34 -4.53 -24.64
C GLY A 341 -3.34 -3.38 -24.50
N PHE A 342 -2.94 -2.27 -23.88
CA PHE A 342 -3.67 -1.01 -23.93
C PHE A 342 -2.75 0.02 -24.60
N ASN A 343 -3.17 0.55 -25.76
CA ASN A 343 -2.50 1.72 -26.31
C ASN A 343 -2.89 2.89 -25.39
N THR A 344 -1.94 3.50 -24.70
CA THR A 344 -2.19 4.76 -23.97
C THR A 344 -2.67 5.87 -24.93
N ASN A 345 -2.47 5.67 -26.24
CA ASN A 345 -3.01 6.50 -27.32
C ASN A 345 -4.42 6.10 -27.81
N GLU A 346 -5.02 5.00 -27.39
CA GLU A 346 -6.45 4.73 -27.67
C GLU A 346 -7.38 5.67 -26.88
N SER A 347 -6.83 6.40 -25.89
CA SER A 347 -7.44 7.57 -25.27
C SER A 347 -7.54 8.79 -26.21
N SER A 348 -6.92 8.76 -27.40
CA SER A 348 -7.16 9.78 -28.44
C SER A 348 -8.63 9.81 -28.89
N GLN A 349 -9.37 8.69 -28.76
CA GLN A 349 -10.82 8.67 -29.02
C GLN A 349 -11.66 9.16 -27.82
N LEU A 350 -11.12 9.11 -26.60
CA LEU A 350 -11.73 9.73 -25.41
C LEU A 350 -11.45 11.25 -25.34
N LEU A 351 -10.38 11.72 -25.98
CA LEU A 351 -10.09 13.14 -26.23
C LEU A 351 -10.94 13.78 -27.35
N LEU A 352 -11.79 13.01 -28.05
CA LEU A 352 -12.65 13.48 -29.16
C LEU A 352 -14.16 13.43 -28.88
N ARG A 353 -14.59 13.45 -27.61
CA ARG A 353 -15.99 13.78 -27.25
C ARG A 353 -16.10 15.13 -26.55
N SER A 354 -15.67 16.20 -27.23
CA SER A 354 -16.16 17.56 -26.95
C SER A 354 -16.12 18.52 -28.16
N ASN A 355 -15.98 18.02 -29.40
CA ASN A 355 -16.05 18.84 -30.62
C ASN A 355 -17.33 18.63 -31.46
N ALA A 356 -18.39 18.07 -30.87
CA ALA A 356 -19.69 17.92 -31.54
C ALA A 356 -20.82 18.44 -30.64
N SER A 357 -20.95 19.76 -30.54
CA SER A 357 -22.23 20.45 -30.16
C SER A 357 -22.17 21.99 -30.24
N LEU A 358 -21.30 22.58 -31.07
CA LEU A 358 -21.39 24.01 -31.42
C LEU A 358 -21.24 24.22 -32.93
N SER A 359 -22.12 23.57 -33.68
CA SER A 359 -22.44 23.92 -35.06
C SER A 359 -23.81 23.33 -35.41
N ASN A 360 -24.86 23.89 -34.82
CA ASN A 360 -26.15 24.17 -35.47
C ASN A 360 -27.16 24.70 -34.43
N VAL A 361 -27.68 25.90 -34.75
CA VAL A 361 -28.65 26.77 -34.06
C VAL A 361 -28.05 27.70 -33.02
#